data_AF-A0A9D7TUE2-F1
#
_entry.id   AF-A0A9D7TUE2-F1
#
_cell.length_a   1.000
_cell.length_b   1.000
_cell.length_c   1.000
_cell.angle_alpha   90.00
_cell.angle_beta   90.00
_cell.angle_gamma   90.00
#
_symmetry.space_group_name_H-M   'P 1'
#
loop_
_entity.id
_entity.type
_entity.pdbx_description
1 polymer ?
#
loop_
_entity_poly.entity_id
_entity_poly.type
_entity_poly.pdbx_seq_one_letter_code
_entity_poly.pdbx_strand_id
1 'polypeptide(L)'
;MWSNAIEQKYTANKNILQSNPTLFINQLRNFKYGDEYLGIEVPDGSQWGNSMSTTPGCNAQNYPSETDQHFILANHTAQKINSIYPDKKFQVYAYASHANIPSSSININKNIDVQLVPTVYQLESSTNGLRNKWYNRFNNISEYHFLNLSGWSGETPSFKWSDLKSTLQIANDKKLQGLM
;
A
#
# COMPACT_ATOMS: atom_id res chain seq x y z
N MET A 1 4.77 3.88 -42.78
CA MET A 1 5.25 2.52 -42.45
C MET A 1 5.09 2.19 -40.96
N TRP A 2 5.30 3.14 -40.04
CA TRP A 2 5.35 2.86 -38.60
C TRP A 2 3.94 2.87 -37.98
N SER A 3 3.05 3.70 -38.51
CA SER A 3 1.62 3.73 -38.17
C SER A 3 0.94 2.37 -38.40
N ASN A 4 1.17 1.74 -39.55
CA ASN A 4 0.59 0.43 -39.86
C ASN A 4 1.08 -0.66 -38.90
N ALA A 5 2.36 -0.63 -38.51
CA ALA A 5 2.90 -1.60 -37.55
C ALA A 5 2.31 -1.40 -36.14
N ILE A 6 2.11 -0.15 -35.72
CA ILE A 6 1.44 0.19 -34.45
C ILE A 6 -0.01 -0.28 -34.48
N GLU A 7 -0.73 -0.01 -35.57
CA GLU A 7 -2.14 -0.37 -35.72
C GLU A 7 -2.35 -1.89 -35.80
N GLN A 8 -1.46 -2.61 -36.48
CA GLN A 8 -1.45 -4.08 -36.48
C GLN A 8 -1.20 -4.65 -35.08
N LYS A 9 -0.21 -4.11 -34.36
CA LYS A 9 0.11 -4.56 -33.00
C LYS A 9 -1.01 -4.25 -32.01
N TYR A 10 -1.63 -3.08 -32.12
CA TYR A 10 -2.83 -2.71 -31.35
C TYR A 10 -3.98 -3.68 -31.63
N THR A 11 -4.27 -3.95 -32.90
CA THR A 11 -5.37 -4.83 -33.32
C THR A 11 -5.15 -6.27 -32.84
N ALA A 12 -3.92 -6.78 -32.98
CA ALA A 12 -3.57 -8.12 -32.48
C ALA A 12 -3.77 -8.23 -30.96
N ASN A 13 -3.29 -7.26 -30.19
CA ASN A 13 -3.47 -7.24 -28.73
C ASN A 13 -4.95 -7.11 -28.35
N LYS A 14 -5.70 -6.23 -29.01
CA LYS A 14 -7.15 -6.08 -28.80
C LYS A 14 -7.89 -7.40 -29.02
N ASN A 15 -7.57 -8.11 -30.10
CA ASN A 15 -8.19 -9.41 -30.42
C ASN A 15 -7.83 -10.48 -29.39
N ILE A 16 -6.57 -10.52 -28.92
CA ILE A 16 -6.14 -11.43 -27.85
C ILE A 16 -6.94 -11.17 -26.57
N LEU A 17 -7.05 -9.91 -26.14
CA LEU A 17 -7.81 -9.51 -24.95
C LEU A 17 -9.28 -9.91 -25.05
N GLN A 18 -9.91 -9.66 -26.19
CA GLN A 18 -11.32 -9.98 -26.44
C GLN A 18 -11.58 -11.48 -26.60
N SER A 19 -10.59 -12.27 -27.04
CA SER A 19 -10.72 -13.72 -27.24
C SER A 19 -10.74 -14.52 -25.93
N ASN A 20 -10.24 -13.96 -24.83
CA ASN A 20 -10.19 -14.61 -23.52
C ASN A 20 -10.67 -13.66 -22.40
N PRO A 21 -11.95 -13.27 -22.43
CA PRO A 21 -12.48 -12.23 -21.53
C PRO A 21 -12.43 -12.63 -20.06
N THR A 22 -12.40 -13.92 -19.73
CA THR A 22 -12.23 -14.42 -18.36
C THR A 22 -10.80 -14.20 -17.84
N LEU A 23 -9.79 -14.40 -18.71
CA LEU A 23 -8.37 -14.21 -18.36
C LEU A 23 -8.01 -12.72 -18.25
N PHE A 24 -8.64 -11.88 -19.08
CA PHE A 24 -8.39 -10.44 -19.16
C PHE A 24 -9.53 -9.60 -18.58
N ILE A 25 -10.33 -10.20 -17.70
CA ILE A 25 -11.58 -9.60 -17.17
C ILE A 25 -11.33 -8.26 -16.48
N ASN A 26 -10.17 -8.11 -15.83
CA ASN A 26 -9.77 -6.88 -15.15
C ASN A 26 -9.35 -5.76 -16.14
N GLN A 27 -8.79 -6.12 -17.30
CA GLN A 27 -8.43 -5.17 -18.36
C GLN A 27 -9.64 -4.73 -19.20
N LEU A 28 -10.62 -5.61 -19.41
CA LEU A 28 -11.84 -5.31 -20.18
C LEU A 28 -12.89 -4.53 -19.38
N ARG A 29 -12.84 -4.57 -18.04
CA ARG A 29 -13.87 -3.97 -17.16
C ARG A 29 -13.59 -2.52 -16.72
N ASN A 30 -12.63 -1.80 -17.32
CA ASN A 30 -12.23 -0.46 -16.86
C ASN A 30 -11.95 -0.44 -15.35
N PHE A 31 -10.94 -1.19 -14.89
CA PHE A 31 -10.38 -1.13 -13.53
C PHE A 31 -11.38 -0.74 -12.43
N LYS A 32 -12.40 -1.58 -12.20
CA LYS A 32 -13.10 -1.55 -10.92
C LYS A 32 -12.20 -2.24 -9.90
N TYR A 33 -11.37 -1.45 -9.20
CA TYR A 33 -10.74 -1.90 -7.96
C TYR A 33 -11.85 -2.48 -7.08
N GLY A 34 -11.69 -3.73 -6.62
CA GLY A 34 -12.78 -4.55 -6.06
C GLY A 34 -13.60 -3.85 -4.97
N ASP A 35 -13.00 -2.89 -4.27
CA ASP A 35 -13.62 -2.16 -3.17
C ASP A 35 -13.74 -0.63 -3.38
N GLU A 36 -13.38 -0.08 -4.56
CA GLU A 36 -13.37 1.38 -4.84
C GLU A 36 -12.87 2.21 -3.64
N TYR A 37 -11.67 1.86 -3.14
CA TYR A 37 -11.16 2.35 -1.86
C TYR A 37 -11.18 3.88 -1.78
N LEU A 38 -11.62 4.38 -0.63
CA LEU A 38 -11.41 5.78 -0.25
C LEU A 38 -10.06 5.88 0.47
N GLY A 39 -9.12 6.60 -0.13
CA GLY A 39 -7.82 6.85 0.49
C GLY A 39 -7.98 7.71 1.75
N ILE A 40 -7.39 7.25 2.86
CA ILE A 40 -7.21 8.04 4.06
C ILE A 40 -5.74 8.44 4.10
N GLU A 41 -5.47 9.70 3.76
CA GLU A 41 -4.17 10.32 4.00
C GLU A 41 -4.22 10.97 5.37
N VAL A 42 -3.55 10.36 6.33
CA VAL A 42 -3.34 10.99 7.64
C VAL A 42 -2.19 11.98 7.45
N PRO A 43 -2.33 13.27 7.82
CA PRO A 43 -1.22 14.20 7.73
C PRO A 43 -0.01 13.60 8.44
N ASP A 44 1.18 13.71 7.83
CA ASP A 44 2.42 13.17 8.38
C ASP A 44 2.51 13.51 9.86
N GLY A 45 2.21 12.50 10.70
CA GLY A 45 1.99 12.66 12.13
C GLY A 45 3.25 13.08 12.89
N SER A 46 4.37 13.25 12.18
CA SER A 46 5.62 13.77 12.73
C SER A 46 5.48 15.16 13.37
N GLN A 47 4.49 15.97 12.97
CA GLN A 47 4.29 17.33 13.52
C GLN A 47 3.08 17.49 14.46
N TRP A 48 2.20 16.50 14.62
CA TRP A 48 1.03 16.60 15.51
C TRP A 48 1.33 16.25 16.98
N GLY A 49 2.57 16.47 17.41
CA GLY A 49 2.96 16.33 18.82
C GLY A 49 4.44 16.04 19.08
N ASN A 50 5.19 15.54 18.10
CA ASN A 50 6.50 14.90 18.40
C ASN A 50 7.67 15.85 18.60
N SER A 51 7.43 17.11 18.92
CA SER A 51 8.50 17.93 19.45
C SER A 51 8.82 17.42 20.86
N MET A 52 9.84 16.56 20.99
CA MET A 52 10.67 16.56 22.20
C MET A 52 11.42 17.89 22.26
N SER A 53 10.67 18.98 22.31
CA SER A 53 11.21 20.31 22.46
C SER A 53 11.65 20.40 23.92
N THR A 54 12.94 20.61 24.15
CA THR A 54 13.49 20.90 25.48
C THR A 54 13.04 22.26 26.03
N THR A 55 12.13 22.94 25.33
CA THR A 55 11.53 24.20 25.75
C THR A 55 10.59 23.97 26.95
N PRO A 56 10.77 24.71 28.06
CA PRO A 56 9.88 24.64 29.21
C PRO A 56 8.42 24.83 28.79
N GLY A 57 7.59 23.80 28.99
CA GLY A 57 6.17 23.78 28.58
C GLY A 57 5.81 22.66 27.61
N CYS A 58 6.79 22.05 26.93
CA CYS A 58 6.61 20.91 26.03
C CYS A 58 7.25 19.62 26.61
N ASN A 59 6.87 19.25 27.83
CA ASN A 59 7.48 18.13 28.59
C ASN A 59 6.79 16.78 28.36
N ALA A 60 6.33 16.49 27.14
CA ALA A 60 5.69 15.20 26.88
C ALA A 60 6.75 14.10 26.71
N GLN A 61 6.88 13.25 27.73
CA GLN A 61 7.90 12.19 27.77
C GLN A 61 7.53 10.92 26.99
N ASN A 62 6.29 10.77 26.53
CA ASN A 62 5.78 9.49 26.02
C ASN A 62 4.79 9.68 24.85
N TYR A 63 5.21 10.30 23.75
CA TYR A 63 4.39 10.24 22.55
C TYR A 63 4.34 8.80 22.03
N PRO A 64 3.16 8.30 21.59
CA PRO A 64 3.08 7.02 20.89
C PRO A 64 4.01 7.01 19.68
N SER A 65 4.40 5.84 19.19
CA SER A 65 5.21 5.77 17.98
C SER A 65 4.51 6.46 16.81
N GLU A 66 5.25 6.96 15.82
CA GLU A 66 4.64 7.60 14.64
C GLU A 66 3.63 6.67 13.95
N THR A 67 3.91 5.36 13.94
CA THR A 67 2.98 4.35 13.45
C THR A 67 1.71 4.25 14.30
N ASP A 68 1.82 4.25 15.63
CA ASP A 68 0.63 4.23 16.50
C ASP A 68 -0.24 5.46 16.26
N GLN A 69 0.36 6.65 16.19
CA GLN A 69 -0.36 7.89 15.94
C GLN A 69 -1.07 7.85 14.58
N HIS A 70 -0.38 7.39 13.55
CA HIS A 70 -0.92 7.23 12.21
C HIS A 70 -2.18 6.33 12.22
N PHE A 71 -2.10 5.15 12.85
CA PHE A 71 -3.22 4.23 12.90
C PHE A 71 -4.35 4.63 13.87
N ILE A 72 -4.06 5.39 14.93
CA ILE A 72 -5.09 6.01 15.78
C ILE A 72 -5.96 6.96 14.95
N LEU A 73 -5.31 7.85 14.17
CA LEU A 73 -6.00 8.82 13.33
C LEU A 73 -6.73 8.15 12.17
N ALA A 74 -6.09 7.18 11.51
CA ALA A 74 -6.72 6.41 10.44
C ALA A 74 -7.98 5.67 10.93
N ASN A 75 -7.92 5.05 12.12
CA ASN A 75 -9.07 4.40 12.73
C ASN A 75 -10.21 5.38 13.02
N HIS A 76 -9.89 6.54 13.60
CA HIS A 76 -10.87 7.58 13.89
C HIS A 76 -11.57 8.06 12.61
N THR A 77 -10.77 8.35 11.57
CA THR A 77 -11.27 8.78 10.27
C THR A 77 -12.13 7.70 9.62
N ALA A 78 -11.66 6.46 9.57
CA ALA A 78 -12.44 5.34 9.03
C ALA A 78 -13.77 5.16 9.77
N GLN A 79 -13.79 5.25 11.10
CA GLN A 79 -15.04 5.15 11.88
C GLN A 79 -16.03 6.27 11.53
N LYS A 80 -15.55 7.50 11.38
CA LYS A 80 -16.39 8.65 11.00
C LYS A 80 -16.91 8.52 9.58
N ILE A 81 -16.05 8.23 8.61
CA ILE A 81 -16.45 8.13 7.20
C ILE A 81 -17.35 6.92 6.97
N ASN A 82 -17.12 5.80 7.66
CA ASN A 82 -17.97 4.60 7.55
C ASN A 82 -19.42 4.85 7.99
N SER A 83 -19.68 5.85 8.84
CA SER A 83 -21.04 6.24 9.19
C SER A 83 -21.80 6.93 8.04
N ILE A 84 -21.04 7.48 7.08
CA ILE A 84 -21.56 8.20 5.90
C ILE A 84 -21.54 7.27 4.66
N TYR A 85 -20.51 6.43 4.53
CA TYR A 85 -20.31 5.49 3.43
C TYR A 85 -20.06 4.06 3.96
N PRO A 86 -21.10 3.35 4.41
CA PRO A 86 -20.96 2.07 5.12
C PRO A 86 -20.45 0.91 4.25
N ASP A 87 -20.60 1.01 2.92
CA ASP A 87 -20.21 -0.02 1.96
C ASP A 87 -18.81 0.21 1.36
N LYS A 88 -18.10 1.24 1.83
CA LYS A 88 -16.76 1.58 1.34
C LYS A 88 -15.68 1.01 2.23
N LYS A 89 -14.60 0.56 1.60
CA LYS A 89 -13.34 0.26 2.30
C LYS A 89 -12.40 1.46 2.19
N PHE A 90 -11.47 1.52 3.13
CA PHE A 90 -10.52 2.61 3.26
C PHE A 90 -9.11 2.10 3.00
N GLN A 91 -8.33 2.84 2.23
CA GLN A 91 -6.93 2.49 2.01
C GLN A 91 -6.03 3.44 2.80
N VAL A 92 -5.07 2.89 3.52
CA VAL A 92 -4.10 3.63 4.33
C VAL A 92 -2.71 3.12 4.00
N TYR A 93 -1.80 4.02 3.63
CA TYR A 93 -0.41 3.66 3.32
C TYR A 93 0.39 3.34 4.58
N ALA A 94 1.24 2.31 4.51
CA ALA A 94 2.29 2.05 5.49
C ALA A 94 3.66 2.21 4.82
N TYR A 95 4.27 3.38 5.00
CA TYR A 95 5.58 3.76 4.44
C TYR A 95 6.32 4.74 5.36
N ALA A 96 7.56 5.09 5.01
CA ALA A 96 8.42 6.03 5.74
C ALA A 96 8.54 5.70 7.23
N SER A 97 8.37 6.70 8.09
CA SER A 97 8.43 6.57 9.55
C SER A 97 7.25 5.80 10.16
N HIS A 98 6.20 5.52 9.37
CA HIS A 98 5.05 4.72 9.75
C HIS A 98 4.94 3.42 8.94
N ALA A 99 6.06 2.94 8.38
CA ALA A 99 6.12 1.69 7.63
C ALA A 99 5.94 0.45 8.53
N ASN A 100 6.37 0.51 9.78
CA ASN A 100 6.31 -0.62 10.72
C ASN A 100 4.87 -0.90 11.18
N ILE A 101 4.64 -2.00 11.91
CA ILE A 101 3.33 -2.29 12.51
C ILE A 101 3.06 -1.40 13.73
N PRO A 102 1.81 -0.98 13.98
CA PRO A 102 1.47 -0.33 15.24
C PRO A 102 1.54 -1.33 16.39
N SER A 103 1.66 -0.81 17.60
CA SER A 103 1.64 -1.58 18.83
C SER A 103 0.40 -2.47 18.94
N SER A 104 0.50 -3.54 19.73
CA SER A 104 -0.57 -4.53 19.88
C SER A 104 -1.84 -3.95 20.52
N SER A 105 -1.76 -2.80 21.19
CA SER A 105 -2.92 -2.11 21.78
C SER A 105 -3.76 -1.34 20.75
N ILE A 106 -3.25 -1.07 19.55
CA ILE A 106 -3.98 -0.35 18.50
C ILE A 106 -4.78 -1.33 17.65
N ASN A 107 -6.09 -1.40 17.85
CA ASN A 107 -6.97 -2.25 17.02
C ASN A 107 -7.23 -1.59 15.67
N ILE A 108 -6.62 -2.09 14.59
CA ILE A 108 -6.84 -1.57 13.23
C ILE A 108 -8.28 -1.86 12.80
N ASN A 109 -8.97 -0.85 12.29
CA ASN A 109 -10.34 -0.95 11.81
C ASN A 109 -10.42 -1.95 10.65
N LYS A 110 -11.35 -2.92 10.75
CA LYS A 110 -11.53 -3.98 9.75
C LYS A 110 -11.88 -3.48 8.33
N ASN A 111 -12.40 -2.25 8.20
CA ASN A 111 -12.72 -1.67 6.90
C ASN A 111 -11.51 -0.97 6.26
N ILE A 112 -10.38 -0.90 6.98
CA ILE A 112 -9.10 -0.45 6.43
C ILE A 112 -8.43 -1.64 5.72
N ASP A 113 -7.93 -1.37 4.52
CA ASP A 113 -6.89 -2.11 3.82
C ASP A 113 -5.58 -1.35 3.99
N VAL A 114 -4.59 -2.01 4.59
CA VAL A 114 -3.26 -1.43 4.75
C VAL A 114 -2.48 -1.66 3.48
N GLN A 115 -2.12 -0.57 2.80
CA GLN A 115 -1.28 -0.61 1.62
C GLN A 115 0.19 -0.48 2.03
N LEU A 116 0.83 -1.63 2.22
CA LEU A 116 2.22 -1.72 2.64
C LEU A 116 3.16 -1.36 1.47
N VAL A 117 4.14 -0.51 1.73
CA VAL A 117 5.29 -0.26 0.83
C VAL A 117 6.52 -0.96 1.42
N PRO A 118 6.81 -2.22 1.05
CA PRO A 118 7.83 -3.00 1.78
C PRO A 118 9.25 -2.81 1.22
N THR A 119 9.41 -2.18 0.05
CA THR A 119 10.68 -2.17 -0.72
C THR A 119 11.44 -0.86 -0.69
N VAL A 120 10.79 0.28 -0.44
CA VAL A 120 11.41 1.61 -0.48
C VAL A 120 10.89 2.50 0.65
N TYR A 121 11.64 3.55 0.97
CA TYR A 121 11.27 4.55 1.98
C TYR A 121 10.85 3.93 3.30
N GLN A 122 11.64 3.00 3.83
CA GLN A 122 11.32 2.31 5.08
C GLN A 122 12.63 2.07 5.85
N LEU A 123 12.55 2.03 7.18
CA LEU A 123 13.72 1.96 8.06
C LEU A 123 14.09 0.53 8.50
N GLU A 124 13.32 -0.47 8.10
CA GLU A 124 13.59 -1.88 8.36
C GLU A 124 14.67 -2.42 7.41
N SER A 125 15.60 -3.20 7.96
CA SER A 125 16.69 -3.80 7.20
C SER A 125 16.25 -4.95 6.29
N SER A 126 15.00 -5.41 6.40
CA SER A 126 14.48 -6.55 5.64
C SER A 126 13.03 -6.34 5.20
N THR A 127 12.82 -6.24 3.88
CA THR A 127 11.51 -6.25 3.22
C THR A 127 10.65 -7.43 3.70
N ASN A 128 11.22 -8.64 3.76
CA ASN A 128 10.46 -9.82 4.20
C ASN A 128 10.23 -9.84 5.72
N GLY A 129 11.14 -9.26 6.50
CA GLY A 129 10.91 -9.04 7.93
C GLY A 129 9.69 -8.15 8.17
N LEU A 130 9.61 -7.03 7.44
CA LEU A 130 8.48 -6.10 7.53
C LEU A 130 7.16 -6.73 7.07
N ARG A 131 7.17 -7.44 5.93
CA ARG A 131 6.03 -8.22 5.45
C ARG A 131 5.52 -9.21 6.50
N ASN A 132 6.42 -10.00 7.07
CA ASN A 132 6.05 -11.00 8.07
C ASN A 132 5.43 -10.37 9.31
N LYS A 133 5.94 -9.22 9.78
CA LYS A 133 5.30 -8.46 10.87
C LYS A 133 3.87 -8.09 10.51
N TRP A 134 3.67 -7.50 9.33
CA TRP A 134 2.35 -7.06 8.87
C TRP A 134 1.36 -8.21 8.68
N TYR A 135 1.74 -9.26 7.95
CA TYR A 135 0.86 -10.41 7.69
C TYR A 135 0.48 -11.19 8.95
N ASN A 136 1.29 -11.13 10.00
CA ASN A 136 0.95 -11.71 11.29
C ASN A 136 0.10 -10.75 12.15
N ARG A 137 0.09 -9.45 11.83
CA ARG A 137 -0.59 -8.41 12.60
C ARG A 137 -2.02 -8.17 12.15
N PHE A 138 -2.30 -8.24 10.85
CA PHE A 138 -3.58 -7.85 10.26
C PHE A 138 -3.88 -8.62 8.97
N ASN A 139 -5.16 -8.77 8.64
CA ASN A 139 -5.60 -9.63 7.53
C ASN A 139 -5.88 -8.88 6.22
N ASN A 140 -6.18 -7.58 6.28
CA ASN A 140 -6.50 -6.77 5.10
C ASN A 140 -5.28 -5.95 4.73
N ILE A 141 -4.41 -6.58 3.94
CA ILE A 141 -3.17 -5.98 3.47
C ILE A 141 -3.11 -6.10 1.95
N SER A 142 -2.77 -4.97 1.33
CA SER A 142 -2.29 -4.87 -0.03
C SER A 142 -0.82 -4.46 -0.03
N GLU A 143 -0.07 -4.80 -1.07
CA GLU A 143 1.30 -4.30 -1.25
C GLU A 143 1.37 -3.33 -2.43
N TYR A 144 2.10 -2.24 -2.25
CA TYR A 144 2.51 -1.33 -3.31
C TYR A 144 3.99 -1.53 -3.62
N HIS A 145 4.28 -1.91 -4.86
CA HIS A 145 5.61 -2.12 -5.39
C HIS A 145 5.95 -1.07 -6.42
N PHE A 146 7.10 -0.44 -6.22
CA PHE A 146 7.68 0.46 -7.21
C PHE A 146 8.26 -0.40 -8.35
N LEU A 147 7.40 -0.85 -9.29
CA LEU A 147 7.80 -1.74 -10.39
C LEU A 147 8.59 -1.02 -11.48
N ASN A 148 8.34 0.27 -11.69
CA ASN A 148 8.97 1.10 -12.73
C ASN A 148 9.50 2.45 -12.22
N LEU A 149 9.23 2.79 -10.97
CA LEU A 149 9.91 3.90 -10.31
C LEU A 149 11.19 3.31 -9.75
N SER A 150 12.33 3.65 -10.35
CA SER A 150 13.63 3.22 -9.86
C SER A 150 13.72 3.52 -8.38
N GLY A 151 13.91 2.50 -7.54
CA GLY A 151 14.62 2.72 -6.28
C GLY A 151 16.04 3.07 -6.70
N TRP A 152 16.29 4.35 -6.99
CA TRP A 152 17.55 4.82 -7.58
C TRP A 152 18.69 4.49 -6.61
N SER A 153 19.46 3.44 -6.90
CA SER A 153 20.84 3.33 -6.44
C SER A 153 21.73 4.06 -7.46
N GLY A 154 21.50 5.37 -7.64
CA GLY A 154 21.93 6.09 -8.85
C GLY A 154 21.01 5.83 -10.06
N GLU A 155 21.52 5.92 -11.29
CA GLU A 155 20.71 5.89 -12.55
C GLU A 155 20.25 4.50 -13.03
N THR A 156 20.45 3.43 -12.27
CA THR A 156 20.10 2.07 -12.73
C THR A 156 18.75 1.62 -12.19
N PRO A 157 17.80 1.18 -13.05
CA PRO A 157 16.57 0.54 -12.60
C PRO A 157 16.88 -0.70 -11.74
N SER A 158 16.37 -0.72 -10.52
CA SER A 158 16.59 -1.80 -9.54
C SER A 158 15.60 -2.96 -9.66
N PHE A 159 14.76 -2.98 -10.70
CA PHE A 159 13.76 -4.02 -10.91
C PHE A 159 14.39 -5.34 -11.38
N LYS A 160 14.07 -6.44 -10.69
CA LYS A 160 14.48 -7.79 -11.06
C LYS A 160 13.26 -8.71 -11.19
N TRP A 161 13.18 -9.43 -12.31
CA TRP A 161 12.10 -10.39 -12.59
C TRP A 161 11.99 -11.51 -11.54
N SER A 162 13.11 -11.96 -10.98
CA SER A 162 13.14 -12.94 -9.88
C SER A 162 12.38 -12.44 -8.65
N ASP A 163 12.55 -11.17 -8.34
CA ASP A 163 12.03 -10.55 -7.12
C ASP A 163 10.53 -10.30 -7.27
N LEU A 164 10.09 -9.94 -8.48
CA LEU A 164 8.66 -9.92 -8.82
C LEU A 164 8.03 -11.31 -8.69
N LYS A 165 8.66 -12.35 -9.25
CA LYS A 165 8.13 -13.72 -9.15
C LYS A 165 7.98 -14.16 -7.68
N SER A 166 8.99 -13.90 -6.85
CA SER A 166 8.92 -14.19 -5.42
C SER A 166 7.83 -13.40 -4.72
N THR A 167 7.66 -12.12 -5.08
CA THR A 167 6.62 -11.25 -4.51
C THR A 167 5.23 -11.75 -4.87
N LEU A 168 5.00 -12.14 -6.13
CA LEU A 168 3.72 -12.72 -6.57
C LEU A 168 3.41 -14.04 -5.87
N GLN A 169 4.42 -14.87 -5.62
CA GLN A 169 4.24 -16.11 -4.85
C GLN A 169 3.81 -15.81 -3.40
N ILE A 170 4.52 -14.89 -2.73
CA ILE A 170 4.14 -14.43 -1.38
C ILE A 170 2.72 -13.86 -1.38
N ALA A 171 2.38 -13.06 -2.39
CA ALA A 171 1.06 -12.46 -2.53
C ALA A 171 -0.05 -13.51 -2.60
N ASN A 172 0.19 -14.58 -3.37
CA ASN A 172 -0.71 -15.70 -3.46
C ASN A 172 -0.81 -16.48 -2.14
N ASP A 173 0.32 -16.82 -1.53
CA ASP A 173 0.37 -17.63 -0.31
C ASP A 173 -0.25 -16.92 0.90
N LYS A 174 -0.12 -15.59 0.95
CA LYS A 174 -0.66 -14.73 2.01
C LYS A 174 -2.05 -14.17 1.71
N LYS A 175 -2.63 -14.49 0.54
CA LYS A 175 -3.98 -14.06 0.12
C LYS A 175 -4.16 -12.53 0.19
N LEU A 176 -3.21 -11.80 -0.41
CA LEU A 176 -3.25 -10.35 -0.44
C LEU A 176 -4.55 -9.83 -1.06
N GLN A 177 -5.00 -8.67 -0.58
CA GLN A 177 -6.17 -7.98 -1.12
C GLN A 177 -5.86 -7.33 -2.47
N GLY A 178 -4.62 -6.89 -2.66
CA GLY A 178 -4.16 -6.29 -3.91
C GLY A 178 -2.64 -6.20 -4.00
N LEU A 179 -2.16 -6.07 -5.25
CA LEU A 179 -0.77 -5.75 -5.57
C LEU A 179 -0.80 -4.64 -6.61
N MET A 180 -0.17 -3.50 -6.29
CA MET A 180 -0.03 -2.34 -7.17
C MET A 180 1.42 -2.08 -7.53
#